data_AF-A0A920KC56-F1
#
_entry.id   AF-A0A920KC56-F1
#
_cell.length_a   1.000
_cell.length_b   1.000
_cell.length_c   1.000
_cell.angle_alpha   90.00
_cell.angle_beta   90.00
_cell.angle_gamma   90.00
#
_symmetry.space_group_name_H-M   'P 1'
#
loop_
_entity.id
_entity.type
_entity.pdbx_description
1 polymer ?
#
loop_
_entity_poly.entity_id
_entity_poly.type
_entity_poly.pdbx_seq_one_letter_code
_entity_poly.pdbx_strand_id
1 'polypeptide(L)'
;MQPISPDLASFGINDQSLPSILNFIIPIVESNTFSIIFGLVIPIVLMIYFFADGKFNNFDHILSGFVVGIVVTLAWFLTGGSMGQEWIETNNFLDNPYPSVGVQSFTFINPMAETMIYVGSAADSYYLTFGVTALISVIIGSFIYAMISKSFRIEWFVSSNDFLRHLFGAILIGIGGVLSLGCTIGQGVTGISTLALGSFITLASILLGAVITMKIEYYNAVYEECSFIDSLFASLADIKLIPEKFRRLDKI
;
A
#
# COMPACT_ATOMS: atom_id res chain seq x y z
N MET A 1 -23.09 -14.21 2.23
CA MET A 1 -23.19 -13.62 0.89
C MET A 1 -21.87 -13.89 0.21
N GLN A 2 -21.83 -14.65 -0.88
CA GLN A 2 -20.62 -14.67 -1.71
C GLN A 2 -20.37 -13.23 -2.15
N PRO A 3 -19.15 -12.68 -1.97
CA PRO A 3 -18.86 -11.35 -2.48
C PRO A 3 -19.20 -11.33 -3.97
N ILE A 4 -19.71 -10.20 -4.46
CA ILE A 4 -19.89 -9.93 -5.89
C ILE A 4 -18.50 -9.70 -6.50
N SER A 5 -17.61 -10.69 -6.36
CA SER A 5 -16.35 -10.76 -7.08
C SER A 5 -16.67 -11.47 -8.39
N PRO A 6 -16.64 -10.78 -9.55
CA PRO A 6 -16.76 -11.46 -10.82
C PRO A 6 -15.66 -12.52 -10.90
N ASP A 7 -16.06 -13.79 -10.99
CA ASP A 7 -15.12 -14.90 -11.11
C ASP A 7 -14.60 -14.95 -12.54
N LEU A 8 -13.47 -14.26 -12.75
CA LEU A 8 -12.79 -14.19 -14.04
C LEU A 8 -12.19 -15.55 -14.46
N ALA A 9 -11.99 -16.48 -13.52
CA ALA A 9 -11.54 -17.83 -13.85
C ALA A 9 -12.59 -18.59 -14.65
N SER A 10 -13.89 -18.32 -14.43
CA SER A 10 -14.99 -18.85 -15.24
C SER A 10 -14.93 -18.40 -16.72
N PHE A 11 -14.20 -17.31 -16.99
CA PHE A 11 -13.97 -16.77 -18.34
C PHE A 11 -12.57 -17.11 -18.89
N GLY A 12 -11.79 -17.97 -18.22
CA GLY A 12 -10.46 -18.39 -18.67
C GLY A 12 -9.30 -17.47 -18.26
N ILE A 13 -9.53 -16.52 -17.36
CA ILE A 13 -8.49 -15.65 -16.78
C ILE A 13 -8.14 -16.19 -15.39
N ASN A 14 -7.00 -16.86 -15.26
CA ASN A 14 -6.60 -17.56 -14.04
C ASN A 14 -6.23 -16.61 -12.87
N ASP A 15 -5.82 -15.38 -13.18
CA ASP A 15 -5.42 -14.38 -12.20
C ASP A 15 -5.63 -12.96 -12.72
N GLN A 16 -5.75 -11.98 -11.82
CA GLN A 16 -6.06 -10.58 -12.15
C GLN A 16 -4.81 -9.72 -12.38
N SER A 17 -3.67 -10.34 -12.74
CA SER A 17 -2.50 -9.59 -13.17
C SER A 17 -2.72 -8.98 -14.56
N LEU A 18 -2.11 -7.83 -14.79
CA LEU A 18 -2.16 -7.14 -16.08
C LEU A 18 -1.71 -8.05 -17.24
N PRO A 19 -0.62 -8.85 -17.12
CA PRO A 19 -0.22 -9.79 -18.17
C PRO A 19 -1.30 -10.82 -18.51
N SER A 20 -1.93 -11.44 -17.52
CA SER A 20 -2.96 -12.47 -17.74
C SER A 20 -4.22 -11.91 -18.40
N ILE A 21 -4.65 -10.71 -17.99
CA ILE A 21 -5.79 -10.02 -18.61
C ILE A 21 -5.47 -9.62 -20.06
N LEU A 22 -4.27 -9.10 -20.32
CA LEU A 22 -3.85 -8.70 -21.67
C LEU A 22 -3.70 -9.91 -22.61
N ASN A 23 -3.17 -11.03 -22.11
CA ASN A 23 -3.02 -12.25 -22.90
C ASN A 23 -4.38 -12.86 -23.30
N PHE A 24 -5.41 -12.71 -22.45
CA PHE A 24 -6.78 -13.09 -22.81
C PHE A 24 -7.34 -12.25 -23.97
N ILE A 25 -7.04 -10.94 -23.99
CA ILE A 25 -7.51 -10.03 -25.06
C ILE A 25 -6.72 -10.24 -26.35
N ILE A 26 -5.41 -10.48 -26.25
CA ILE A 26 -4.51 -10.60 -27.40
C ILE A 26 -3.63 -11.86 -27.24
N PRO A 27 -4.13 -13.04 -27.61
CA PRO A 27 -3.40 -14.31 -27.46
C PRO A 27 -2.32 -14.44 -28.54
N ILE A 28 -1.14 -13.87 -28.30
CA ILE A 28 -0.01 -13.89 -29.25
C ILE A 28 1.10 -14.85 -28.81
N VAL A 29 1.30 -15.02 -27.50
CA VAL A 29 2.45 -15.75 -26.92
C VAL A 29 1.99 -16.64 -25.77
N GLU A 30 2.76 -17.66 -25.42
CA GLU A 30 2.57 -18.42 -24.18
C GLU A 30 2.53 -17.50 -22.95
N SER A 31 1.56 -17.74 -22.05
CA SER A 31 1.26 -16.90 -20.88
C SER A 31 2.47 -16.63 -19.99
N ASN A 32 3.32 -17.64 -19.76
CA ASN A 32 4.51 -17.50 -18.90
C ASN A 32 5.53 -16.51 -19.47
N THR A 33 5.79 -16.59 -20.78
CA THR A 33 6.69 -15.67 -21.48
C THR A 33 6.15 -14.24 -21.44
N PHE A 34 4.83 -14.08 -21.58
CA PHE A 34 4.18 -12.78 -21.50
C PHE A 34 4.34 -12.13 -20.11
N SER A 35 4.14 -12.89 -19.03
CA SER A 35 4.36 -12.41 -17.66
C SER A 35 5.80 -11.98 -17.40
N ILE A 36 6.79 -12.74 -17.90
CA ILE A 36 8.21 -12.38 -17.78
C ILE A 36 8.52 -11.09 -18.54
N ILE A 37 8.03 -10.95 -19.77
CA ILE A 37 8.25 -9.75 -20.59
C ILE A 37 7.71 -8.52 -19.86
N PHE A 38 6.46 -8.54 -19.41
CA PHE A 38 5.86 -7.41 -18.71
C PHE A 38 6.52 -7.14 -17.36
N GLY A 39 6.90 -8.21 -16.63
CA GLY A 39 7.64 -8.13 -15.38
C GLY A 39 9.03 -7.50 -15.51
N LEU A 40 9.64 -7.53 -16.69
CA LEU A 40 10.92 -6.85 -16.96
C LEU A 40 10.71 -5.47 -17.58
N VAL A 41 9.85 -5.36 -18.59
CA VAL A 41 9.68 -4.14 -19.38
C VAL A 41 9.08 -3.02 -18.54
N ILE A 42 8.02 -3.28 -17.77
CA ILE A 42 7.34 -2.22 -16.99
C ILE A 42 8.31 -1.59 -15.97
N PRO A 43 9.01 -2.35 -15.11
CA PRO A 43 9.94 -1.75 -14.16
C PRO A 43 11.09 -1.00 -14.83
N ILE A 44 11.64 -1.52 -15.94
CA ILE A 44 12.71 -0.84 -16.68
C ILE A 44 12.22 0.50 -17.24
N VAL A 45 11.04 0.53 -17.86
CA VAL A 45 10.44 1.77 -18.39
C VAL A 45 10.20 2.78 -17.26
N LEU A 46 9.67 2.33 -16.13
CA LEU A 46 9.46 3.19 -14.96
C LEU A 46 10.79 3.71 -14.39
N MET A 47 11.82 2.87 -14.29
CA MET A 47 13.15 3.31 -13.86
C MET A 47 13.71 4.37 -14.81
N ILE A 48 13.68 4.13 -16.13
CA ILE A 48 14.13 5.12 -17.12
C ILE A 48 13.37 6.44 -16.93
N TYR A 49 12.04 6.39 -16.80
CA TYR A 49 11.21 7.57 -16.61
C TYR A 49 11.58 8.35 -15.33
N PHE A 50 11.72 7.68 -14.18
CA PHE A 50 12.05 8.35 -12.92
C PHE A 50 13.48 8.90 -12.89
N PHE A 51 14.44 8.20 -13.50
CA PHE A 51 15.84 8.66 -13.53
C PHE A 51 16.12 9.67 -14.64
N ALA A 52 15.26 9.78 -15.67
CA ALA A 52 15.45 10.71 -16.79
C ALA A 52 15.55 12.18 -16.37
N ASP A 53 14.73 12.61 -15.40
CA ASP A 53 14.70 14.00 -14.93
C ASP A 53 15.84 14.34 -13.93
N GLY A 54 16.67 13.36 -13.54
CA GLY A 54 17.78 13.53 -12.59
C GLY A 54 17.38 13.84 -11.14
N LYS A 55 16.13 14.23 -10.88
CA LYS A 55 15.61 14.59 -9.54
C LYS A 55 15.68 13.45 -8.52
N PHE A 56 15.63 12.21 -9.00
CA PHE A 56 15.65 11.01 -8.14
C PHE A 56 17.05 10.38 -8.00
N ASN A 57 18.10 11.03 -8.52
CA ASN A 57 19.45 10.48 -8.54
C ASN A 57 20.23 10.70 -7.23
N ASN A 58 19.52 10.83 -6.10
CA ASN A 58 20.11 10.92 -4.77
C ASN A 58 20.40 9.49 -4.26
N PHE A 59 21.59 9.29 -3.70
CA PHE A 59 22.01 8.02 -3.09
C PHE A 59 20.99 7.50 -2.07
N ASP A 60 20.42 8.38 -1.24
CA ASP A 60 19.45 7.97 -0.21
C ASP A 60 18.16 7.43 -0.81
N HIS A 61 17.68 8.02 -1.90
CA HIS A 61 16.47 7.57 -2.60
C HIS A 61 16.70 6.22 -3.28
N ILE A 62 17.84 6.07 -3.96
CA ILE A 62 18.24 4.83 -4.64
C ILE A 62 18.42 3.71 -3.62
N LEU A 63 19.16 3.97 -2.55
CA LEU A 63 19.41 2.99 -1.49
C LEU A 63 18.10 2.56 -0.82
N SER A 64 17.24 3.51 -0.47
CA SER A 64 15.94 3.21 0.15
C SER A 64 15.05 2.37 -0.76
N GLY A 65 14.93 2.75 -2.04
CA GLY A 65 14.14 1.99 -3.01
C GLY A 65 14.69 0.58 -3.23
N PHE A 66 16.00 0.43 -3.34
CA PHE A 66 16.67 -0.85 -3.50
C PHE A 66 16.47 -1.76 -2.28
N VAL A 67 16.66 -1.23 -1.06
CA VAL A 67 16.48 -1.98 0.19
C VAL A 67 15.03 -2.44 0.34
N VAL A 68 14.05 -1.55 0.13
CA VAL A 68 12.63 -1.91 0.21
C VAL A 68 12.29 -2.97 -0.85
N GLY A 69 12.78 -2.81 -2.09
CA GLY A 69 12.58 -3.79 -3.16
C GLY A 69 13.14 -5.17 -2.83
N ILE A 70 14.35 -5.23 -2.28
CA ILE A 70 14.95 -6.49 -1.81
C ILE A 70 14.10 -7.12 -0.71
N VAL A 71 13.72 -6.34 0.31
CA VAL A 71 12.98 -6.85 1.46
C VAL A 71 11.62 -7.42 1.04
N VAL A 72 10.89 -6.74 0.15
CA VAL A 72 9.61 -7.21 -0.39
C VAL A 72 9.79 -8.48 -1.24
N THR A 73 10.84 -8.52 -2.07
CA THR A 73 11.14 -9.70 -2.91
C THR A 73 11.56 -10.90 -2.07
N LEU A 74 12.38 -10.69 -1.04
CA LEU A 74 12.78 -11.72 -0.09
C LEU A 74 11.58 -12.27 0.68
N ALA A 75 10.63 -11.42 1.09
CA ALA A 75 9.41 -11.89 1.73
C ALA A 75 8.59 -12.80 0.79
N TRP A 76 8.41 -12.42 -0.48
CA TRP A 76 7.77 -13.30 -1.47
C TRP A 76 8.53 -14.61 -1.68
N PHE A 77 9.87 -14.55 -1.73
CA PHE A 77 10.70 -15.74 -1.87
C PHE A 77 10.58 -16.68 -0.67
N LEU A 78 10.56 -16.14 0.55
CA LEU A 78 10.47 -16.94 1.77
C LEU A 78 9.07 -17.54 1.97
N THR A 79 8.01 -16.78 1.70
CA THR A 79 6.61 -17.24 1.91
C THR A 79 6.04 -17.99 0.71
N GLY A 80 6.55 -17.75 -0.50
CA GLY A 80 6.09 -18.38 -1.74
C GLY A 80 7.00 -19.48 -2.27
N GLY A 81 8.28 -19.49 -1.90
CA GLY A 81 9.24 -20.54 -2.27
C GLY A 81 8.99 -21.86 -1.54
N SER A 82 9.92 -22.82 -1.70
CA SER A 82 9.76 -24.18 -1.15
C SER A 82 9.48 -24.21 0.35
N MET A 83 10.18 -23.37 1.12
CA MET A 83 9.99 -23.25 2.57
C MET A 83 8.58 -22.77 2.93
N GLY A 84 8.07 -21.77 2.21
CA GLY A 84 6.73 -21.25 2.41
C GLY A 84 5.64 -22.23 2.00
N GLN A 85 5.83 -22.96 0.89
CA GLN A 85 4.90 -24.01 0.48
C GLN A 85 4.83 -25.14 1.52
N GLU A 86 5.98 -25.60 2.03
CA GLU A 86 6.03 -26.61 3.10
C GLU A 86 5.31 -26.12 4.37
N TRP A 87 5.48 -24.84 4.73
CA TRP A 87 4.78 -24.23 5.85
C TRP A 87 3.26 -24.20 5.64
N ILE A 88 2.80 -23.80 4.45
CA ILE A 88 1.38 -23.78 4.10
C ILE A 88 0.79 -25.20 4.12
N GLU A 89 1.46 -26.17 3.50
CA GLU A 89 1.04 -27.56 3.48
C GLU A 89 0.93 -28.12 4.90
N THR A 90 1.98 -27.96 5.70
CA THR A 90 2.00 -28.41 7.09
C THR A 90 0.85 -27.79 7.88
N ASN A 91 0.60 -26.49 7.72
CA ASN A 91 -0.49 -25.80 8.40
C ASN A 91 -1.87 -26.33 8.02
N ASN A 92 -2.07 -26.71 6.75
CA ASN A 92 -3.34 -27.27 6.28
C ASN A 92 -3.64 -28.68 6.84
N PHE A 93 -2.62 -29.39 7.32
CA PHE A 93 -2.78 -30.71 7.95
C PHE A 93 -2.94 -30.66 9.47
N LEU A 94 -2.86 -29.48 10.10
CA LEU A 94 -3.08 -29.32 11.53
C LEU A 94 -4.58 -29.35 11.86
N ASP A 95 -4.94 -29.99 12.98
CA ASP A 95 -6.32 -29.95 13.52
C ASP A 95 -6.75 -28.52 13.87
N ASN A 96 -5.80 -27.68 14.27
CA ASN A 96 -5.97 -26.25 14.52
C ASN A 96 -4.95 -25.45 13.70
N PRO A 97 -5.30 -25.01 12.49
CA PRO A 97 -4.37 -24.28 11.62
C PRO A 97 -4.06 -22.88 12.18
N TYR A 98 -2.78 -22.50 12.13
CA TYR A 98 -2.34 -21.16 12.47
C TYR A 98 -2.99 -20.11 11.54
N PRO A 99 -3.35 -18.94 12.08
CA PRO A 99 -3.95 -17.86 11.29
C PRO A 99 -2.92 -17.24 10.34
N SER A 100 -3.42 -16.71 9.21
CA SER A 100 -2.65 -15.90 8.26
C SER A 100 -1.40 -16.57 7.71
N VAL A 101 -1.44 -17.90 7.55
CA VAL A 101 -0.44 -18.67 6.80
C VAL A 101 -0.79 -18.64 5.32
N GLY A 102 0.17 -18.23 4.49
CA GLY A 102 -0.04 -18.08 3.05
C GLY A 102 1.11 -17.34 2.40
N VAL A 103 1.11 -17.34 1.06
CA VAL A 103 2.07 -16.59 0.25
C VAL A 103 1.76 -15.11 0.40
N GLN A 104 2.67 -14.37 1.04
CA GLN A 104 2.45 -12.97 1.42
C GLN A 104 3.76 -12.19 1.50
N SER A 105 3.66 -10.88 1.37
CA SER A 105 4.77 -9.95 1.60
C SER A 105 4.26 -8.75 2.38
N PHE A 106 5.05 -7.67 2.46
CA PHE A 106 4.80 -6.59 3.40
C PHE A 106 3.48 -5.86 3.14
N THR A 107 2.67 -5.77 4.19
CA THR A 107 1.47 -4.94 4.33
C THR A 107 1.30 -4.61 5.80
N PHE A 108 0.55 -3.56 6.14
CA PHE A 108 0.42 -3.12 7.54
C PHE A 108 -1.02 -2.97 8.03
N ILE A 109 -2.03 -2.98 7.15
CA ILE A 109 -3.43 -2.87 7.59
C ILE A 109 -3.85 -4.09 8.41
N ASN A 110 -3.77 -5.29 7.83
CA ASN A 110 -4.16 -6.51 8.54
C ASN A 110 -3.24 -6.79 9.76
N PRO A 111 -1.90 -6.66 9.65
CA PRO A 111 -1.02 -6.88 10.79
C PRO A 111 -1.26 -5.97 12.00
N MET A 112 -1.77 -4.75 11.81
CA MET A 112 -2.16 -3.89 12.93
C MET A 112 -3.29 -4.51 13.74
N ALA A 113 -4.30 -5.10 13.08
CA ALA A 113 -5.39 -5.81 13.76
C ALA A 113 -4.91 -7.12 14.40
N GLU A 114 -4.08 -7.90 13.70
CA GLU A 114 -3.50 -9.14 14.23
C GLU A 114 -2.62 -8.87 15.46
N THR A 115 -1.90 -7.74 15.48
CA THR A 115 -1.08 -7.36 16.64
C THR A 115 -1.94 -7.07 17.86
N MET A 116 -3.13 -6.47 17.66
CA MET A 116 -4.10 -6.27 18.74
C MET A 116 -4.61 -7.59 19.30
N ILE A 117 -4.84 -8.59 18.44
CA ILE A 117 -5.22 -9.95 18.85
C ILE A 117 -4.06 -10.60 19.62
N TYR A 118 -2.84 -10.59 19.08
CA TYR A 118 -1.66 -11.14 19.71
C TYR A 118 -1.42 -10.58 21.12
N VAL A 119 -1.48 -9.25 21.28
CA VAL A 119 -1.34 -8.60 22.59
C VAL A 119 -2.51 -8.91 23.51
N GLY A 120 -3.75 -8.92 22.99
CA GLY A 120 -4.96 -9.26 23.75
C GLY A 120 -4.97 -10.71 24.25
N SER A 121 -4.29 -11.61 23.54
CA SER A 121 -4.11 -13.03 23.88
C SER A 121 -2.83 -13.28 24.69
N ALA A 122 -2.39 -12.29 25.48
CA ALA A 122 -1.23 -12.40 26.36
C ALA A 122 0.08 -12.78 25.64
N ALA A 123 0.26 -12.28 24.41
CA ALA A 123 1.44 -12.58 23.58
C ALA A 123 1.62 -14.08 23.29
N ASP A 124 0.52 -14.81 23.12
CA ASP A 124 0.57 -16.21 22.69
C ASP A 124 1.18 -16.32 21.29
N SER A 125 2.23 -17.13 21.18
CA SER A 125 2.92 -17.48 19.94
C SER A 125 1.98 -17.97 18.82
N TYR A 126 0.81 -18.53 19.16
CA TYR A 126 -0.19 -18.94 18.19
C TYR A 126 -0.66 -17.80 17.28
N TYR A 127 -0.75 -16.58 17.81
CA TYR A 127 -1.16 -15.38 17.06
C TYR A 127 0.02 -14.59 16.49
N LEU A 128 1.25 -15.10 16.62
CA LEU A 128 2.45 -14.44 16.09
C LEU A 128 2.60 -14.74 14.60
N THR A 129 1.89 -13.96 13.76
CA THR A 129 1.94 -14.11 12.31
C THR A 129 3.19 -13.47 11.70
N PHE A 130 3.46 -13.79 10.42
CA PHE A 130 4.47 -13.08 9.62
C PHE A 130 4.23 -11.57 9.63
N GLY A 131 2.97 -11.16 9.46
CA GLY A 131 2.56 -9.76 9.47
C GLY A 131 2.86 -9.06 10.79
N VAL A 132 2.46 -9.65 11.92
CA VAL A 132 2.73 -9.11 13.27
C VAL A 132 4.22 -8.95 13.49
N THR A 133 5.00 -9.97 13.14
CA THR A 133 6.46 -9.94 13.26
C THR A 133 7.07 -8.84 12.39
N ALA A 134 6.61 -8.67 11.15
CA ALA A 134 7.04 -7.62 10.25
C ALA A 134 6.72 -6.22 10.79
N LEU A 135 5.51 -6.00 11.31
CA LEU A 135 5.11 -4.72 11.89
C LEU A 135 5.98 -4.35 13.09
N ILE A 136 6.13 -5.27 14.05
CA ILE A 136 6.96 -5.06 15.25
C ILE A 136 8.42 -4.79 14.84
N SER A 137 8.94 -5.51 13.85
CA SER A 137 10.31 -5.34 13.36
C SER A 137 10.53 -3.95 12.75
N VAL A 138 9.57 -3.40 12.00
CA VAL A 138 9.65 -2.05 11.44
C VAL A 138 9.63 -0.99 12.55
N ILE A 139 8.77 -1.16 13.56
CA ILE A 139 8.70 -0.25 14.71
C ILE A 139 10.04 -0.25 15.48
N ILE A 140 10.55 -1.43 15.84
CA ILE A 140 11.82 -1.56 16.57
C ILE A 140 12.98 -1.06 15.71
N GLY A 141 13.04 -1.44 14.44
CA GLY A 141 14.12 -1.04 13.52
C GLY A 141 14.17 0.47 13.31
N SER A 142 13.03 1.11 13.10
CA SER A 142 12.95 2.58 12.97
C SER A 142 13.34 3.30 14.27
N PHE A 143 12.95 2.76 15.43
CA PHE A 143 13.36 3.28 16.73
C PHE A 143 14.88 3.17 16.96
N ILE A 144 15.48 2.02 16.68
CA ILE A 144 16.93 1.82 16.77
C ILE A 144 17.66 2.78 15.83
N TYR A 145 17.19 2.90 14.59
CA TYR A 145 17.77 3.82 13.63
C TYR A 145 17.71 5.27 14.12
N ALA A 146 16.57 5.72 14.65
CA ALA A 146 16.40 7.07 15.19
C ALA A 146 17.34 7.39 16.38
N MET A 147 17.66 6.38 17.21
CA MET A 147 18.65 6.53 18.29
C MET A 147 20.07 6.65 17.73
N ILE A 148 20.43 5.79 16.77
CA ILE A 148 21.78 5.78 16.15
C ILE A 148 22.03 7.07 15.37
N SER A 149 21.04 7.54 14.60
CA SER A 149 21.10 8.79 13.85
C SER A 149 21.02 10.03 14.75
N LYS A 150 20.80 9.86 16.06
CA LYS A 150 20.58 10.93 17.04
C LYS A 150 19.44 11.89 16.65
N SER A 151 18.47 11.39 15.88
CA SER A 151 17.28 12.15 15.47
C SER A 151 16.05 11.82 16.32
N PHE A 152 16.18 10.97 17.33
CA PHE A 152 15.10 10.63 18.24
C PHE A 152 14.65 11.87 19.01
N ARG A 153 13.36 12.19 18.87
CA ARG A 153 12.68 13.27 19.56
C ARG A 153 11.27 12.83 19.90
N ILE A 154 10.81 13.20 21.09
CA ILE A 154 9.44 12.95 21.53
C ILE A 154 8.62 14.17 21.12
N GLU A 155 7.64 13.95 20.24
CA GLU A 155 6.70 14.98 19.78
C GLU A 155 5.30 14.71 20.33
N TRP A 156 4.53 15.78 20.54
CA TRP A 156 3.13 15.73 20.94
C TRP A 156 2.31 16.70 20.10
N PHE A 157 0.99 16.48 20.03
CA PHE A 157 0.06 17.33 19.29
C PHE A 157 0.03 18.76 19.82
N VAL A 158 -0.07 19.73 18.91
CA VAL A 158 -0.03 21.16 19.25
C VAL A 158 -1.29 21.60 20.00
N SER A 159 -2.43 20.98 19.69
CA SER A 159 -3.73 21.28 20.32
C SER A 159 -4.64 20.06 20.36
N SER A 160 -5.70 20.11 21.18
CA SER A 160 -6.73 19.05 21.20
C SER A 160 -7.43 18.88 19.85
N ASN A 161 -7.63 19.98 19.10
CA ASN A 161 -8.22 19.90 17.76
C ASN A 161 -7.28 19.20 16.77
N ASP A 162 -5.98 19.44 16.88
CA ASP A 162 -4.96 18.78 16.07
C ASP A 162 -4.93 17.26 16.35
N PHE A 163 -4.98 16.86 17.62
CA PHE A 163 -5.13 15.45 18.00
C PHE A 163 -6.40 14.82 17.42
N LEU A 164 -7.56 15.50 17.53
CA LEU A 164 -8.82 14.98 16.97
C LEU A 164 -8.75 14.79 15.46
N ARG A 165 -8.13 15.74 14.72
CA ARG A 165 -7.93 15.61 13.27
C ARG A 165 -7.11 14.37 12.92
N HIS A 166 -6.01 14.14 13.63
CA HIS A 166 -5.18 12.94 13.45
C HIS A 166 -5.92 11.65 13.81
N LEU A 167 -6.71 11.65 14.88
CA LEU A 167 -7.53 10.51 15.28
C LEU A 167 -8.58 10.15 14.22
N PHE A 168 -9.32 11.15 13.71
CA PHE A 168 -10.27 10.93 12.62
C PHE A 168 -9.57 10.44 11.35
N GLY A 169 -8.40 11.02 11.02
CA GLY A 169 -7.56 10.53 9.92
C GLY A 169 -7.16 9.06 10.08
N ALA A 170 -6.72 8.65 11.26
CA ALA A 170 -6.35 7.26 11.54
C ALA A 170 -7.54 6.30 11.39
N ILE A 171 -8.73 6.70 11.86
CA ILE A 171 -9.97 5.91 11.68
C ILE A 171 -10.29 5.75 10.19
N LEU A 172 -10.22 6.83 9.41
CA LEU A 172 -10.47 6.79 7.97
C LEU A 172 -9.44 5.92 7.24
N ILE A 173 -8.16 5.97 7.63
CA ILE A 173 -7.12 5.08 7.08
C ILE A 173 -7.42 3.62 7.42
N GLY A 174 -7.86 3.31 8.64
CA GLY A 174 -8.24 1.95 9.03
C GLY A 174 -9.39 1.40 8.20
N ILE A 175 -10.49 2.17 8.09
CA ILE A 175 -11.66 1.80 7.28
C ILE A 175 -11.26 1.66 5.80
N GLY A 176 -10.59 2.68 5.25
CA GLY A 176 -10.17 2.70 3.85
C GLY A 176 -9.16 1.60 3.52
N GLY A 177 -8.24 1.28 4.43
CA GLY A 177 -7.27 0.22 4.26
C GLY A 177 -7.91 -1.16 4.17
N VAL A 178 -8.95 -1.43 4.98
CA VAL A 178 -9.71 -2.68 4.90
C VAL A 178 -10.52 -2.74 3.61
N LEU A 179 -11.23 -1.65 3.25
CA LEU A 179 -12.03 -1.58 2.02
C LEU A 179 -11.21 -1.73 0.74
N SER A 180 -9.98 -1.21 0.75
CA SER A 180 -9.05 -1.28 -0.38
C SER A 180 -8.11 -2.49 -0.32
N LEU A 181 -8.29 -3.36 0.68
CA LEU A 181 -7.49 -4.57 0.90
C LEU A 181 -5.98 -4.30 1.04
N GLY A 182 -5.60 -3.13 1.54
CA GLY A 182 -4.21 -2.83 1.88
C GLY A 182 -3.89 -1.35 2.05
N CYS A 183 -2.61 -1.07 2.27
CA CYS A 183 -2.05 0.29 2.40
C CYS A 183 -1.14 0.62 1.22
N THR A 184 -0.47 1.78 1.28
CA THR A 184 0.55 2.20 0.30
C THR A 184 1.67 1.16 0.13
N ILE A 185 2.11 0.50 1.20
CA ILE A 185 3.12 -0.57 1.10
C ILE A 185 2.48 -1.85 0.54
N GLY A 186 1.33 -2.26 1.08
CA GLY A 186 0.65 -3.50 0.68
C GLY A 186 0.18 -3.51 -0.78
N GLN A 187 -0.44 -2.43 -1.24
CA GLN A 187 -0.96 -2.34 -2.61
C GLN A 187 0.01 -1.59 -3.53
N GLY A 188 0.67 -0.55 -3.05
CA GLY A 188 1.56 0.26 -3.89
C GLY A 188 2.94 -0.35 -4.15
N VAL A 189 3.51 -1.10 -3.21
CA VAL A 189 4.80 -1.76 -3.39
C VAL A 189 4.61 -3.25 -3.65
N THR A 190 4.02 -3.94 -2.67
CA THR A 190 3.84 -5.38 -2.71
C THR A 190 2.84 -5.80 -3.80
N GLY A 191 1.68 -5.17 -3.90
CA GLY A 191 0.67 -5.49 -4.92
C GLY A 191 1.08 -5.12 -6.35
N ILE A 192 1.68 -3.95 -6.57
CA ILE A 192 2.20 -3.58 -7.90
C ILE A 192 3.35 -4.50 -8.33
N SER A 193 4.14 -5.05 -7.39
CA SER A 193 5.19 -6.02 -7.74
C SER A 193 4.65 -7.29 -8.40
N THR A 194 3.37 -7.64 -8.19
CA THR A 194 2.70 -8.76 -8.87
C THR A 194 1.94 -8.34 -10.12
N LEU A 195 2.04 -7.06 -10.52
CA LEU A 195 1.31 -6.45 -11.63
C LEU A 195 -0.22 -6.60 -11.52
N ALA A 196 -0.76 -6.70 -10.30
CA ALA A 196 -2.20 -6.85 -10.07
C ALA A 196 -2.96 -5.57 -10.42
N LEU A 197 -4.00 -5.67 -11.27
CA LEU A 197 -4.81 -4.52 -11.69
C LEU A 197 -5.47 -3.81 -10.50
N GLY A 198 -5.98 -4.58 -9.53
CA GLY A 198 -6.57 -4.03 -8.31
C GLY A 198 -5.61 -3.14 -7.52
N SER A 199 -4.33 -3.49 -7.49
CA SER A 199 -3.29 -2.71 -6.79
C SER A 199 -3.04 -1.36 -7.44
N PHE A 200 -3.06 -1.27 -8.78
CA PHE A 200 -2.97 0.01 -9.49
C PHE A 200 -4.17 0.92 -9.20
N ILE A 201 -5.39 0.35 -9.21
CA ILE A 201 -6.61 1.11 -8.92
C ILE A 201 -6.61 1.62 -7.48
N THR A 202 -6.22 0.76 -6.53
CA THR A 202 -6.11 1.14 -5.12
C THR A 202 -5.05 2.22 -4.92
N LEU A 203 -3.85 2.07 -5.49
CA LEU A 203 -2.81 3.08 -5.36
C LEU A 203 -3.24 4.42 -5.98
N ALA A 204 -3.86 4.40 -7.16
CA ALA A 204 -4.37 5.61 -7.80
C ALA A 204 -5.42 6.32 -6.92
N SER A 205 -6.32 5.56 -6.30
CA SER A 205 -7.31 6.09 -5.36
C SER A 205 -6.66 6.69 -4.11
N ILE A 206 -5.65 6.03 -3.53
CA ILE A 206 -4.90 6.54 -2.37
C ILE A 206 -4.19 7.84 -2.74
N LEU A 207 -3.51 7.90 -3.88
CA LEU A 207 -2.80 9.10 -4.35
C LEU A 207 -3.77 10.25 -4.62
N LEU A 208 -4.92 9.97 -5.26
CA LEU A 208 -5.95 10.98 -5.51
C LEU A 208 -6.49 11.55 -4.20
N GLY A 209 -6.79 10.70 -3.21
CA GLY A 209 -7.20 11.15 -1.88
C GLY A 209 -6.14 12.03 -1.21
N ALA A 210 -4.88 11.61 -1.22
CA ALA A 210 -3.78 12.37 -0.64
C ALA A 210 -3.59 13.74 -1.32
N VAL A 211 -3.65 13.80 -2.65
CA VAL A 211 -3.54 15.05 -3.42
C VAL A 211 -4.67 16.02 -3.07
N ILE A 212 -5.92 15.52 -2.98
CA ILE A 212 -7.07 16.35 -2.60
C ILE A 212 -6.89 16.89 -1.18
N THR A 213 -6.53 16.03 -0.21
CA THR A 213 -6.32 16.47 1.18
C THR A 213 -5.19 17.48 1.30
N MET A 214 -4.04 17.25 0.64
CA MET A 214 -2.93 18.21 0.65
C MET A 214 -3.34 19.57 0.07
N LYS A 215 -4.13 19.59 -1.01
CA LYS A 215 -4.66 20.83 -1.56
C LYS A 215 -5.64 21.53 -0.61
N ILE A 216 -6.54 20.78 0.02
CA ILE A 216 -7.48 21.34 1.01
C ILE A 216 -6.72 22.02 2.15
N GLU A 217 -5.70 21.35 2.72
CA GLU A 217 -4.88 21.94 3.78
C GLU A 217 -4.08 23.15 3.30
N TYR A 218 -3.60 23.13 2.05
CA TYR A 218 -2.94 24.28 1.44
C TYR A 218 -3.88 25.48 1.30
N TYR A 219 -5.12 25.26 0.86
CA TYR A 219 -6.16 26.29 0.82
C TYR A 219 -6.50 26.84 2.22
N ASN A 220 -6.69 25.95 3.20
CA ASN A 220 -6.97 26.34 4.59
C ASN A 220 -5.80 27.13 5.23
N ALA A 221 -4.57 26.98 4.73
CA ALA A 221 -3.42 27.73 5.20
C ALA A 221 -3.31 29.13 4.58
N VAL A 222 -3.89 29.34 3.39
CA VAL A 222 -3.82 30.61 2.65
C VAL A 222 -5.04 31.49 2.93
N TYR A 223 -6.23 30.91 3.10
CA TYR A 223 -7.47 31.64 3.38
C TYR A 223 -7.83 31.57 4.87
N GLU A 224 -7.97 32.73 5.51
CA GLU A 224 -8.27 32.83 6.95
C GLU A 224 -9.69 32.35 7.30
N GLU A 225 -10.68 32.54 6.42
CA GLU A 225 -12.07 32.16 6.62
C GLU A 225 -12.65 31.43 5.39
N CYS A 226 -12.31 30.15 5.21
CA CYS A 226 -12.96 29.30 4.21
C CYS A 226 -13.60 28.06 4.83
N SER A 227 -14.78 27.66 4.35
CA SER A 227 -15.37 26.39 4.76
C SER A 227 -14.66 25.22 4.09
N PHE A 228 -14.75 24.03 4.69
CA PHE A 228 -14.22 22.79 4.09
C PHE A 228 -14.78 22.54 2.67
N ILE A 229 -16.03 22.91 2.42
CA ILE A 229 -16.64 22.74 1.09
C ILE A 229 -15.96 23.68 0.09
N ASP A 230 -15.64 24.91 0.48
CA ASP A 230 -15.03 25.86 -0.45
C ASP A 230 -13.62 25.43 -0.84
N SER A 231 -12.82 24.96 0.13
CA SER A 231 -11.48 24.40 -0.12
C SER A 231 -11.53 23.07 -0.87
N LEU A 232 -12.54 22.22 -0.63
CA LEU A 232 -12.75 20.99 -1.40
C LEU A 232 -13.06 21.30 -2.87
N PHE A 233 -14.03 22.18 -3.15
CA PHE A 233 -14.41 22.52 -4.53
C PHE A 233 -13.25 23.21 -5.28
N ALA A 234 -12.51 24.09 -4.62
CA ALA A 234 -11.31 24.68 -5.20
C ALA A 234 -10.23 23.62 -5.51
N SER A 235 -9.99 22.69 -4.58
CA SER A 235 -9.04 21.58 -4.75
C SER A 235 -9.42 20.65 -5.90
N LEU A 236 -10.71 20.31 -6.04
CA LEU A 236 -11.23 19.48 -7.12
C LEU A 236 -11.15 20.18 -8.49
N ALA A 237 -11.37 21.49 -8.54
CA ALA A 237 -11.24 22.28 -9.76
C ALA A 237 -9.78 22.34 -10.23
N ASP A 238 -8.84 22.52 -9.30
CA ASP A 238 -7.40 22.53 -9.58
C ASP A 238 -6.88 21.26 -10.27
N ILE A 239 -7.38 20.10 -9.82
CA ILE A 239 -7.02 18.80 -10.39
C ILE A 239 -7.93 18.39 -11.55
N LYS A 240 -8.78 19.30 -12.04
CA LYS A 240 -9.67 19.11 -13.19
C LYS A 240 -10.69 17.96 -13.00
N LEU A 241 -11.05 17.63 -11.76
CA LEU A 241 -12.13 16.67 -11.49
C LEU A 241 -13.51 17.30 -11.60
N ILE A 242 -13.63 18.61 -11.36
CA ILE A 242 -14.87 19.36 -11.57
C ILE A 242 -14.65 20.57 -12.49
N PRO A 243 -15.68 21.02 -13.22
CA PRO A 243 -15.59 22.24 -14.02
C PRO A 243 -15.25 23.49 -13.19
N GLU A 244 -14.43 24.38 -13.76
CA GLU A 244 -14.00 25.66 -13.16
C GLU A 244 -15.15 26.56 -12.68
N LYS A 245 -16.33 26.46 -13.30
CA LYS A 245 -17.55 27.19 -12.88
C LYS A 245 -18.00 26.89 -11.44
N PHE A 246 -17.56 25.76 -10.87
CA PHE A 246 -17.89 25.36 -9.50
C PHE A 246 -16.80 25.72 -8.48
N ARG A 247 -15.69 26.35 -8.92
CA ARG A 247 -14.65 26.85 -8.02
C ARG A 247 -15.21 27.97 -7.14
N ARG A 248 -14.88 27.93 -5.85
CA ARG A 248 -15.39 28.88 -4.83
C ARG A 248 -14.32 29.78 -4.20
N LEU A 249 -13.05 29.44 -4.38
CA LEU A 249 -11.90 30.21 -3.92
C LEU A 249 -11.02 30.56 -5.11
N ASP A 250 -10.29 31.67 -5.05
CA ASP A 250 -9.34 31.99 -6.10
C ASP A 250 -8.23 30.94 -6.19
N LYS A 251 -7.61 30.82 -7.35
CA LYS A 251 -6.55 29.85 -7.57
C LYS A 251 -5.27 30.31 -6.86
N ILE A 252 -4.64 29.40 -6.12
CA ILE A 252 -3.30 29.59 -5.53
C ILE A 252 -2.22 29.15 -6.52
#